data_AF-H1LUD5-F1
#
_entry.id   AF-H1LUD5-F1
#
_cell.length_a   1.000
_cell.length_b   1.000
_cell.length_c   1.000
_cell.angle_alpha   90.00
_cell.angle_beta   90.00
_cell.angle_gamma   90.00
#
_symmetry.space_group_name_H-M   'P 1'
#
loop_
_entity.id
_entity.type
_entity.pdbx_description
1 polymer ?
#
loop_
_entity_poly.entity_id
_entity_poly.type
_entity_poly.pdbx_seq_one_letter_code
_entity_poly.pdbx_strand_id
1 'polypeptide(L)'
;RLNKAIKIEPKNVESYILLVDTYQKVGDIDKAGKTLNMAKKINNMSGENLDKIKEKEAELNAFVNISEPSGEYSKPITIYLTNKNNYEIHYTVENDSNDILMPDTKYITPISIKREGTYLLKTYTTDDAGKKYDEVSVKYKIKNKKSEDNKSTIKVGTKEDIERINSNPDGSYELTNDIDLGDWEPIGTEERPFKGRLLGNGHTIKFRINKNTSDSYNAGLFGVINGGTVSDLIIYTDIDLQVGGNDTLMANSAGICGKLLNGTIEKCLVKGEILTLGTGNAYARSGGITASAENESVISNCVVEADVKASSNDYNTMAAGISPWLDSSAIDRCIVRGQIYGSNDIGYTYVGGIAASGDNGKVDSSIVETTDIDGYGNSLLLDTISNFAMCKGNIALQQGTKNGYVTYNELRNMDTYIKMGWDFINDWKMDSNSEITLIY
;
A
#
# COMPACT_ATOMS: atom_id res chain seq x y z
N ARG A 1 0.62 41.99 -14.38
CA ARG A 1 0.14 43.09 -15.27
C ARG A 1 -1.26 43.54 -14.88
N LEU A 2 -2.21 42.62 -14.62
CA LEU A 2 -3.59 42.93 -14.17
C LEU A 2 -3.67 43.70 -12.84
N ASN A 3 -2.89 43.31 -11.81
CA ASN A 3 -2.80 44.10 -10.57
C ASN A 3 -2.34 45.55 -10.78
N LYS A 4 -1.62 45.86 -11.87
CA LYS A 4 -1.26 47.25 -12.23
C LYS A 4 -2.42 47.94 -12.96
N ALA A 5 -3.12 47.23 -13.85
CA ALA A 5 -4.30 47.76 -14.54
C ALA A 5 -5.41 48.17 -13.55
N ILE A 6 -5.70 47.34 -12.54
CA ILE A 6 -6.67 47.65 -11.48
C ILE A 6 -6.28 48.89 -10.67
N LYS A 7 -4.98 49.13 -10.46
CA LYS A 7 -4.50 50.35 -9.77
C LYS A 7 -4.69 51.61 -10.61
N ILE A 8 -4.62 51.48 -11.94
CA ILE A 8 -4.77 52.59 -12.88
C ILE A 8 -6.28 52.89 -13.09
N GLU A 9 -7.11 51.85 -13.21
CA GLU A 9 -8.55 51.94 -13.42
C GLU A 9 -9.35 51.10 -12.41
N PRO A 10 -9.49 51.56 -11.14
CA PRO A 10 -10.11 50.77 -10.07
C PRO A 10 -11.63 50.56 -10.24
N LYS A 11 -12.26 51.21 -11.22
CA LYS A 11 -13.69 51.04 -11.54
C LYS A 11 -13.94 50.10 -12.73
N ASN A 12 -12.89 49.59 -13.38
CA ASN A 12 -13.02 48.72 -14.54
C ASN A 12 -13.29 47.27 -14.10
N VAL A 13 -14.56 46.86 -14.14
CA VAL A 13 -15.02 45.53 -13.71
C VAL A 13 -14.36 44.39 -14.50
N GLU A 14 -14.13 44.56 -15.80
CA GLU A 14 -13.52 43.53 -16.66
C GLU A 14 -12.10 43.19 -16.20
N SER A 15 -11.34 44.17 -15.72
CA SER A 15 -10.00 43.95 -15.18
C SER A 15 -10.01 43.06 -13.93
N TYR A 16 -11.05 43.18 -13.10
CA TYR A 16 -11.22 42.29 -11.94
C TYR A 16 -11.63 40.89 -12.38
N ILE A 17 -12.59 40.77 -13.30
CA ILE A 17 -13.05 39.46 -13.82
C ILE A 17 -11.87 38.69 -14.44
N LEU A 18 -11.07 39.33 -15.29
CA LEU A 18 -9.91 38.68 -15.91
C LEU A 18 -8.85 38.24 -14.87
N LEU A 19 -8.72 38.97 -13.76
CA LEU A 19 -7.85 38.59 -12.66
C LEU A 19 -8.43 37.41 -11.86
N VAL A 20 -9.75 37.37 -11.66
CA VAL A 20 -10.46 36.20 -11.10
C VAL A 20 -10.19 34.97 -11.96
N ASP A 21 -10.38 35.07 -13.28
CA ASP A 21 -10.11 33.98 -14.23
C ASP A 21 -8.66 33.49 -14.14
N THR A 22 -7.72 34.42 -13.99
CA THR A 22 -6.29 34.10 -13.86
C THR A 22 -6.03 33.29 -12.58
N TYR A 23 -6.62 33.68 -11.46
CA TYR A 23 -6.48 32.97 -10.19
C TYR A 23 -7.21 31.62 -10.20
N GLN A 24 -8.38 31.54 -10.84
CA GLN A 24 -9.12 30.28 -11.04
C GLN A 24 -8.29 29.25 -11.82
N LYS A 25 -7.68 29.67 -12.94
CA LYS A 25 -6.86 28.78 -13.79
C LYS A 25 -5.66 28.16 -13.08
N VAL A 26 -5.18 28.77 -12.00
CA VAL A 26 -4.05 28.26 -11.19
C VAL A 26 -4.48 27.72 -9.82
N GLY A 27 -5.80 27.54 -9.61
CA GLY A 27 -6.38 26.95 -8.40
C GLY A 27 -6.38 27.84 -7.15
N ASP A 28 -6.06 29.13 -7.28
CA ASP A 28 -6.05 30.08 -6.16
C ASP A 28 -7.45 30.71 -5.95
N ILE A 29 -8.43 29.86 -5.62
CA ILE A 29 -9.85 30.24 -5.48
C ILE A 29 -10.05 31.27 -4.37
N ASP A 30 -9.22 31.25 -3.32
CA ASP A 30 -9.22 32.24 -2.26
C ASP A 30 -8.86 33.65 -2.78
N LYS A 31 -7.80 33.78 -3.58
CA LYS A 31 -7.48 35.09 -4.19
C LYS A 31 -8.53 35.49 -5.21
N ALA A 32 -9.05 34.56 -6.00
CA ALA A 32 -10.15 34.82 -6.92
C ALA A 32 -11.37 35.40 -6.18
N GLY A 33 -11.78 34.78 -5.06
CA GLY A 33 -12.90 35.27 -4.23
C GLY A 33 -12.63 36.63 -3.60
N LYS A 34 -11.42 36.88 -3.11
CA LYS A 34 -11.00 38.21 -2.60
C LYS A 34 -11.07 39.27 -3.70
N THR A 35 -10.58 38.97 -4.91
CA THR A 35 -10.63 39.88 -6.06
C THR A 35 -12.07 40.16 -6.48
N LEU A 36 -12.94 39.15 -6.52
CA LEU A 36 -14.35 39.34 -6.85
C LEU A 36 -15.07 40.19 -5.80
N ASN A 37 -14.77 40.00 -4.51
CA ASN A 37 -15.29 40.84 -3.43
C ASN A 37 -14.81 42.30 -3.50
N MET A 38 -13.65 42.57 -4.11
CA MET A 38 -13.24 43.94 -4.41
C MET A 38 -14.09 44.54 -5.54
N ALA A 39 -14.38 43.77 -6.59
CA ALA A 39 -15.24 44.21 -7.70
C ALA A 39 -16.66 44.58 -7.21
N LYS A 40 -17.22 43.80 -6.29
CA LYS A 40 -18.53 44.08 -5.67
C LYS A 40 -18.62 45.42 -4.93
N LYS A 41 -17.48 45.99 -4.51
CA LYS A 41 -17.42 47.27 -3.79
C LYS A 41 -17.33 48.49 -4.71
N ILE A 42 -17.35 48.31 -6.03
CA ILE A 42 -17.34 49.42 -6.98
C ILE A 42 -18.69 50.15 -6.94
N ASN A 43 -18.68 51.43 -6.56
CA ASN A 43 -19.87 52.27 -6.52
C ASN A 43 -20.36 52.66 -7.93
N ASN A 44 -21.67 52.86 -8.09
CA ASN A 44 -22.34 53.29 -9.33
C ASN A 44 -22.11 52.33 -10.51
N MET A 45 -22.16 51.03 -10.25
CA MET A 45 -22.02 49.98 -11.26
C MET A 45 -23.26 49.87 -12.15
N SER A 46 -23.09 49.55 -13.43
CA SER A 46 -24.21 49.24 -14.34
C SER A 46 -24.88 47.90 -13.97
N GLY A 47 -26.15 47.73 -14.33
CA GLY A 47 -26.87 46.46 -14.16
C GLY A 47 -26.16 45.28 -14.83
N GLU A 48 -25.67 45.49 -16.07
CA GLU A 48 -24.89 44.49 -16.81
C GLU A 48 -23.64 44.02 -16.04
N ASN A 49 -22.89 44.95 -15.44
CA ASN A 49 -21.70 44.60 -14.67
C ASN A 49 -22.03 43.88 -13.35
N LEU A 50 -23.17 44.21 -12.73
CA LEU A 50 -23.66 43.48 -11.56
C LEU A 50 -23.99 42.03 -11.92
N ASP A 51 -24.62 41.80 -13.06
CA ASP A 51 -24.98 40.47 -13.52
C ASP A 51 -23.73 39.65 -13.90
N LYS A 52 -22.75 40.26 -14.57
CA LYS A 52 -21.43 39.63 -14.81
C LYS A 52 -20.75 39.19 -13.51
N ILE A 53 -20.80 40.02 -12.46
CA ILE A 53 -20.21 39.67 -11.15
C ILE A 53 -20.96 38.51 -10.49
N LYS A 54 -22.30 38.49 -10.56
CA LYS A 54 -23.12 37.40 -9.99
C LYS A 54 -22.88 36.08 -10.71
N GLU A 55 -22.83 36.12 -12.04
CA GLU A 55 -22.51 34.95 -12.87
C GLU A 55 -21.12 34.43 -12.50
N LYS A 56 -20.12 35.32 -12.43
CA LYS A 56 -18.76 34.96 -12.02
C LYS A 56 -18.68 34.42 -10.60
N GLU A 57 -19.52 34.90 -9.68
CA GLU A 57 -19.62 34.36 -8.32
C GLU A 57 -20.20 32.94 -8.31
N ALA A 58 -21.28 32.71 -9.06
CA ALA A 58 -21.89 31.39 -9.18
C ALA A 58 -20.91 30.38 -9.78
N GLU A 59 -20.18 30.78 -10.82
CA GLU A 59 -19.07 30.01 -11.39
C GLU A 59 -18.02 29.71 -10.33
N LEU A 60 -17.49 30.74 -9.66
CA LEU A 60 -16.43 30.59 -8.66
C LEU A 60 -16.80 29.64 -7.52
N ASN A 61 -18.07 29.63 -7.10
CA ASN A 61 -18.54 28.74 -6.04
C ASN A 61 -18.61 27.27 -6.48
N ALA A 62 -18.70 26.99 -7.79
CA ALA A 62 -18.67 25.66 -8.36
C ALA A 62 -17.24 25.13 -8.58
N PHE A 63 -16.22 25.98 -8.68
CA PHE A 63 -14.83 25.55 -8.85
C PHE A 63 -14.28 24.80 -7.65
N VAL A 64 -13.32 23.91 -7.91
CA VAL A 64 -12.55 23.21 -6.89
C VAL A 64 -11.56 24.16 -6.23
N ASN A 65 -11.66 24.30 -4.93
CA ASN A 65 -10.67 24.90 -4.07
C ASN A 65 -9.68 23.82 -3.59
N ILE A 66 -8.39 24.10 -3.75
CA ILE A 66 -7.29 23.17 -3.49
C ILE A 66 -6.49 23.70 -2.29
N SER A 67 -6.32 22.88 -1.25
CA SER A 67 -5.69 23.34 0.01
C SER A 67 -4.23 23.75 -0.12
N GLU A 68 -3.48 23.10 -1.01
CA GLU A 68 -2.06 23.33 -1.23
C GLU A 68 -1.82 24.10 -2.53
N PRO A 69 -1.17 25.28 -2.50
CA PRO A 69 -0.90 26.05 -3.71
C PRO A 69 0.06 25.34 -4.66
N SER A 70 -0.04 25.60 -5.97
CA SER A 70 0.95 25.12 -6.93
C SER A 70 2.35 25.62 -6.57
N GLY A 71 3.35 24.73 -6.59
CA GLY A 71 4.70 25.10 -6.19
C GLY A 71 5.64 23.91 -5.93
N GLU A 72 6.79 24.26 -5.38
CA GLU A 72 7.82 23.30 -4.97
C GLU A 72 7.74 23.06 -3.46
N TYR A 73 7.77 21.79 -3.06
CA TYR A 73 7.66 21.34 -1.68
C TYR A 73 8.85 20.46 -1.34
N SER A 74 9.40 20.67 -0.14
CA SER A 74 10.55 19.89 0.34
C SER A 74 10.17 18.65 1.17
N LYS A 75 8.87 18.40 1.35
CA LYS A 75 8.29 17.34 2.17
C LYS A 75 7.04 16.80 1.45
N PRO A 76 6.59 15.57 1.77
CA PRO A 76 5.29 15.07 1.35
C PRO A 76 4.17 16.05 1.64
N ILE A 77 3.18 16.10 0.74
CA ILE A 77 1.99 16.95 0.88
C ILE A 77 0.72 16.10 0.91
N THR A 78 -0.30 16.62 1.59
CA THR A 78 -1.66 16.07 1.58
C THR A 78 -2.61 17.16 1.13
N ILE A 79 -3.32 16.90 0.03
CA ILE A 79 -4.15 17.87 -0.66
C ILE A 79 -5.63 17.57 -0.36
N TYR A 80 -6.32 18.60 0.13
CA TYR A 80 -7.76 18.58 0.34
C TYR A 80 -8.44 19.35 -0.78
N LEU A 81 -9.49 18.75 -1.35
CA LEU A 81 -10.30 19.34 -2.39
C LEU A 81 -11.69 19.67 -1.82
N THR A 82 -12.16 20.88 -2.08
CA THR A 82 -13.45 21.37 -1.59
C THR A 82 -14.12 22.24 -2.65
N ASN A 83 -15.43 22.42 -2.57
CA ASN A 83 -16.14 23.46 -3.31
C ASN A 83 -17.28 24.00 -2.45
N LYS A 84 -17.77 25.20 -2.72
CA LYS A 84 -18.79 25.84 -1.87
C LYS A 84 -20.18 25.28 -2.05
N ASN A 85 -20.46 24.73 -3.23
CA ASN A 85 -21.78 24.18 -3.57
C ASN A 85 -21.93 22.71 -3.11
N ASN A 86 -20.87 22.12 -2.54
CA ASN A 86 -20.81 20.71 -2.18
C ASN A 86 -21.10 19.76 -3.37
N TYR A 87 -20.74 20.19 -4.58
CA TYR A 87 -20.79 19.37 -5.79
C TYR A 87 -19.78 18.23 -5.74
N GLU A 88 -20.02 17.19 -6.53
CA GLU A 88 -19.09 16.07 -6.66
C GLU A 88 -17.79 16.57 -7.28
N ILE A 89 -16.64 16.15 -6.74
CA ILE A 89 -15.30 16.51 -7.23
C ILE A 89 -14.68 15.28 -7.89
N HIS A 90 -14.08 15.49 -9.06
CA HIS A 90 -13.27 14.52 -9.77
C HIS A 90 -11.86 15.05 -9.98
N TYR A 91 -10.89 14.14 -10.04
CA TYR A 91 -9.49 14.51 -10.23
C TYR A 91 -8.69 13.53 -11.08
N THR A 92 -7.68 14.05 -11.76
CA THR A 92 -6.65 13.28 -12.46
C THR A 92 -5.29 13.69 -11.95
N VAL A 93 -4.40 12.73 -11.69
CA VAL A 93 -3.00 12.98 -11.36
C VAL A 93 -2.10 12.43 -12.44
N GLU A 94 -1.23 13.27 -12.97
CA GLU A 94 -0.22 12.93 -13.98
C GLU A 94 1.19 13.15 -13.42
N ASN A 95 2.17 12.37 -13.88
CA ASN A 95 3.59 12.60 -13.61
C ASN A 95 4.26 13.50 -14.68
N ASP A 96 5.57 13.69 -14.58
CA ASP A 96 6.37 14.47 -15.54
C ASP A 96 6.52 13.84 -16.92
N SER A 97 6.32 12.53 -17.03
CA SER A 97 6.26 11.79 -18.29
C SER A 97 4.87 11.85 -18.94
N ASN A 98 3.91 12.53 -18.29
CA ASN A 98 2.48 12.57 -18.61
C ASN A 98 1.78 11.20 -18.49
N ASP A 99 2.35 10.27 -17.71
CA ASP A 99 1.64 9.06 -17.35
C ASP A 99 0.52 9.42 -16.37
N ILE A 100 -0.68 8.90 -16.63
CA ILE A 100 -1.83 9.07 -15.76
C ILE A 100 -1.67 8.09 -14.58
N LEU A 101 -1.39 8.63 -13.40
CA LEU A 101 -1.28 7.86 -12.15
C LEU A 101 -2.65 7.59 -11.55
N MET A 102 -3.54 8.58 -11.58
CA MET A 102 -4.94 8.44 -11.16
C MET A 102 -5.82 9.04 -12.26
N PRO A 103 -6.64 8.26 -12.98
CA PRO A 103 -7.53 8.74 -14.03
C PRO A 103 -8.88 9.17 -13.43
N ASP A 104 -9.35 10.36 -13.77
CA ASP A 104 -10.74 10.86 -13.57
C ASP A 104 -11.48 10.22 -12.38
N THR A 105 -10.88 10.34 -11.20
CA THR A 105 -11.26 9.62 -10.00
C THR A 105 -12.16 10.50 -9.14
N LYS A 106 -13.26 9.93 -8.64
CA LYS A 106 -14.11 10.61 -7.66
C LYS A 106 -13.33 10.86 -6.37
N TYR A 107 -13.29 12.12 -5.95
CA TYR A 107 -12.64 12.52 -4.71
C TYR A 107 -13.47 12.11 -3.48
N ILE A 108 -12.94 11.16 -2.70
CA ILE A 108 -13.53 10.69 -1.45
C ILE A 108 -12.58 10.76 -0.25
N THR A 109 -11.27 10.84 -0.52
CA THR A 109 -10.21 10.92 0.49
C THR A 109 -9.13 11.90 0.05
N PRO A 110 -8.40 12.53 0.99
CA PRO A 110 -7.30 13.42 0.65
C PRO A 110 -6.24 12.76 -0.24
N ILE A 111 -5.65 13.55 -1.14
CA ILE A 111 -4.62 13.08 -2.07
C ILE A 111 -3.25 13.28 -1.43
N SER A 112 -2.50 12.21 -1.21
CA SER A 112 -1.12 12.32 -0.72
C SER A 112 -0.13 12.21 -1.87
N ILE A 113 0.87 13.09 -1.89
CA ILE A 113 2.02 13.00 -2.80
C ILE A 113 3.28 12.95 -1.94
N LYS A 114 3.90 11.78 -1.86
CA LYS A 114 5.04 11.51 -0.97
C LYS A 114 6.36 11.43 -1.72
N ARG A 115 6.31 10.97 -2.97
CA ARG A 115 7.50 10.68 -3.78
C ARG A 115 8.06 11.93 -4.43
N GLU A 116 9.39 11.93 -4.61
CA GLU A 116 10.05 12.97 -5.40
C GLU A 116 9.58 12.90 -6.85
N GLY A 117 9.35 14.06 -7.44
CA GLY A 117 8.82 14.12 -8.79
C GLY A 117 8.07 15.42 -9.05
N THR A 118 7.53 15.51 -10.26
CA THR A 118 6.63 16.59 -10.63
C THR A 118 5.28 16.00 -10.99
N TYR A 119 4.23 16.60 -10.44
CA TYR A 119 2.87 16.11 -10.54
C TYR A 119 1.96 17.22 -11.07
N LEU A 120 1.08 16.86 -11.98
CA LEU A 120 0.00 17.74 -12.45
C LEU A 120 -1.32 17.19 -11.93
N LEU A 121 -1.97 17.96 -11.06
CA LEU A 121 -3.29 17.66 -10.55
C LEU A 121 -4.32 18.47 -11.34
N LYS A 122 -5.22 17.76 -12.02
CA LYS A 122 -6.37 18.32 -12.74
C LYS A 122 -7.63 17.99 -11.95
N THR A 123 -8.52 18.95 -11.76
CA THR A 123 -9.74 18.76 -10.96
C THR A 123 -10.91 19.49 -11.58
N TYR A 124 -12.12 18.97 -11.39
CA TYR A 124 -13.35 19.64 -11.77
C TYR A 124 -14.49 19.22 -10.85
N THR A 125 -15.63 19.91 -10.97
CA THR A 125 -16.86 19.52 -10.28
C THR A 125 -17.97 19.14 -11.26
N THR A 126 -18.89 18.32 -10.77
CA THR A 126 -20.14 17.97 -11.46
C THR A 126 -21.31 18.26 -10.53
N ASP A 127 -22.31 19.01 -11.00
CA ASP A 127 -23.54 19.24 -10.22
C ASP A 127 -24.49 18.03 -10.24
N ASP A 128 -25.58 18.13 -9.47
CA ASP A 128 -26.60 17.08 -9.36
C ASP A 128 -27.30 16.77 -10.71
N ALA A 129 -27.22 17.67 -11.70
CA ALA A 129 -27.78 17.47 -13.04
C ALA A 129 -26.75 16.87 -14.02
N GLY A 130 -25.52 16.59 -13.58
CA GLY A 130 -24.45 16.07 -14.41
C GLY A 130 -23.69 17.13 -15.22
N LYS A 131 -23.93 18.43 -14.97
CA LYS A 131 -23.18 19.50 -15.62
C LYS A 131 -21.76 19.55 -15.07
N LYS A 132 -20.78 19.35 -15.96
CA LYS A 132 -19.36 19.51 -15.67
C LYS A 132 -18.96 20.98 -15.71
N TYR A 133 -18.26 21.43 -14.68
CA TYR A 133 -17.67 22.76 -14.60
C TYR A 133 -16.20 22.75 -15.06
N ASP A 134 -15.66 23.93 -15.32
CA ASP A 134 -14.32 24.14 -15.83
C ASP A 134 -13.24 23.53 -14.92
N GLU A 135 -12.19 23.02 -15.56
CA GLU A 135 -11.08 22.36 -14.88
C GLU A 135 -10.14 23.35 -14.20
N VAL A 136 -9.68 22.99 -13.01
CA VAL A 136 -8.54 23.61 -12.32
C VAL A 136 -7.32 22.69 -12.45
N SER A 137 -6.21 23.25 -12.92
CA SER A 137 -4.94 22.54 -13.12
C SER A 137 -3.84 23.16 -12.25
N VAL A 138 -3.21 22.37 -11.38
CA VAL A 138 -2.11 22.82 -10.51
C VAL A 138 -0.92 21.87 -10.57
N LYS A 139 0.29 22.45 -10.51
CA LYS A 139 1.55 21.70 -10.62
C LYS A 139 2.28 21.67 -9.28
N TYR A 140 2.68 20.47 -8.86
CA TYR A 140 3.49 20.24 -7.66
C TYR A 140 4.85 19.69 -8.04
N LYS A 141 5.90 20.13 -7.35
CA LYS A 141 7.23 19.52 -7.44
C LYS A 141 7.70 19.13 -6.05
N ILE A 142 7.87 17.84 -5.81
CA ILE A 142 8.37 17.32 -4.54
C ILE A 142 9.87 17.08 -4.65
N LYS A 143 10.65 17.67 -3.74
CA LYS A 143 12.08 17.44 -3.56
C LYS A 143 12.34 17.11 -2.09
N ASN A 144 12.25 15.85 -1.72
CA ASN A 144 12.34 15.43 -0.34
C ASN A 144 13.73 15.77 0.20
N LYS A 145 13.81 16.83 1.01
CA LYS A 145 15.03 17.10 1.76
C LYS A 145 15.15 16.01 2.81
N LYS A 146 16.25 15.26 2.78
CA LYS A 146 16.60 14.31 3.85
C LYS A 146 16.43 15.02 5.19
N SER A 147 15.55 14.51 6.05
CA SER A 147 15.47 14.99 7.43
C SER A 147 16.78 14.64 8.12
N GLU A 148 17.33 15.57 8.88
CA GLU A 148 18.28 15.27 9.96
C GLU A 148 17.49 14.64 11.12
N ASP A 149 16.88 13.47 10.91
CA ASP A 149 16.26 12.75 12.02
C ASP A 149 17.36 12.17 12.92
N ASN A 150 17.33 12.59 14.19
CA ASN A 150 18.33 12.37 15.24
C ASN A 150 18.53 10.91 15.68
N LYS A 151 18.08 9.91 14.91
CA LYS A 151 18.43 8.50 15.11
C LYS A 151 19.31 8.07 13.94
N SER A 152 20.61 7.92 14.22
CA SER A 152 21.60 7.49 13.21
C SER A 152 21.10 6.22 12.51
N THR A 153 20.75 6.35 11.23
CA THR A 153 20.36 5.21 10.40
C THR A 153 21.63 4.50 9.95
N ILE A 154 21.70 3.22 10.26
CA ILE A 154 22.84 2.35 9.95
C ILE A 154 22.67 1.88 8.51
N LYS A 155 23.66 2.19 7.67
CA LYS A 155 23.69 1.70 6.29
C LYS A 155 24.13 0.25 6.28
N VAL A 156 23.44 -0.56 5.50
CA VAL A 156 23.64 -2.01 5.41
C VAL A 156 23.91 -2.34 3.95
N GLY A 157 25.16 -2.69 3.64
CA GLY A 157 25.61 -2.90 2.26
C GLY A 157 26.20 -4.29 2.01
N THR A 158 26.42 -5.09 3.06
CA THR A 158 27.03 -6.42 2.97
C THR A 158 26.30 -7.45 3.84
N LYS A 159 26.63 -8.72 3.62
CA LYS A 159 26.15 -9.84 4.46
C LYS A 159 26.49 -9.63 5.94
N GLU A 160 27.72 -9.22 6.25
CA GLU A 160 28.15 -9.02 7.63
C GLU A 160 27.39 -7.88 8.32
N ASP A 161 26.93 -6.87 7.57
CA ASP A 161 26.09 -5.81 8.13
C ASP A 161 24.72 -6.35 8.55
N ILE A 162 24.13 -7.24 7.76
CA ILE A 162 22.86 -7.91 8.08
C ILE A 162 23.03 -8.77 9.34
N GLU A 163 24.10 -9.57 9.42
CA GLU A 163 24.38 -10.41 10.59
C GLU A 163 24.54 -9.59 11.88
N ARG A 164 25.11 -8.38 11.80
CA ARG A 164 25.27 -7.48 12.95
C ARG A 164 23.97 -6.90 13.49
N ILE A 165 22.86 -6.97 12.76
CA ILE A 165 21.54 -6.53 13.24
C ILE A 165 21.16 -7.25 14.54
N ASN A 166 21.52 -8.54 14.68
CA ASN A 166 21.27 -9.32 15.89
C ASN A 166 21.95 -8.75 17.15
N SER A 167 23.00 -7.93 17.01
CA SER A 167 23.66 -7.27 18.13
C SER A 167 22.94 -5.98 18.57
N ASN A 168 22.06 -5.43 17.73
CA ASN A 168 21.28 -4.22 18.02
C ASN A 168 19.87 -4.28 17.38
N PRO A 169 19.00 -5.22 17.80
CA PRO A 169 17.73 -5.49 17.13
C PRO A 169 16.71 -4.33 17.15
N ASP A 170 16.98 -3.26 17.92
CA ASP A 170 16.14 -2.06 18.04
C ASP A 170 16.62 -0.91 17.12
N GLY A 171 17.66 -1.18 16.33
CA GLY A 171 18.30 -0.24 15.42
C GLY A 171 17.43 0.19 14.23
N SER A 172 17.90 1.21 13.53
CA SER A 172 17.29 1.71 12.29
C SER A 172 18.26 1.44 11.15
N TYR A 173 17.85 0.62 10.19
CA TYR A 173 18.68 0.08 9.13
C TYR A 173 18.13 0.48 7.76
N GLU A 174 19.04 0.74 6.83
CA GLU A 174 18.71 1.05 5.45
C GLU A 174 19.66 0.30 4.51
N LEU A 175 19.09 -0.50 3.61
CA LEU A 175 19.88 -1.17 2.59
C LEU A 175 20.42 -0.16 1.60
N THR A 176 21.66 -0.37 1.19
CA THR A 176 22.31 0.44 0.15
C THR A 176 22.72 -0.38 -1.08
N ASN A 177 22.59 -1.71 -1.00
CA ASN A 177 22.90 -2.65 -2.07
C ASN A 177 21.97 -3.85 -1.97
N ASP A 178 21.86 -4.60 -3.07
CA ASP A 178 21.37 -5.97 -3.03
C ASP A 178 22.38 -6.87 -2.31
N ILE A 179 21.89 -7.83 -1.52
CA ILE A 179 22.72 -8.68 -0.66
C ILE A 179 22.32 -10.15 -0.85
N ASP A 180 23.30 -11.00 -1.18
CA ASP A 180 23.15 -12.45 -1.13
C ASP A 180 23.75 -12.98 0.18
N LEU A 181 22.91 -13.57 1.02
CA LEU A 181 23.27 -14.12 2.32
C LEU A 181 23.72 -15.59 2.20
N GLY A 182 23.39 -16.29 1.11
CA GLY A 182 23.55 -17.74 1.02
C GLY A 182 22.72 -18.48 2.08
N ASP A 183 23.32 -19.49 2.72
CA ASP A 183 22.69 -20.16 3.87
C ASP A 183 22.53 -19.17 5.04
N TRP A 184 21.35 -19.17 5.64
CA TRP A 184 20.93 -18.14 6.57
C TRP A 184 20.38 -18.69 7.88
N GLU A 185 20.68 -17.98 8.97
CA GLU A 185 20.03 -18.17 10.27
C GLU A 185 19.27 -16.87 10.60
N PRO A 186 17.97 -16.93 10.92
CA PRO A 186 17.13 -15.75 11.05
C PRO A 186 17.58 -14.74 12.11
N ILE A 187 17.32 -13.45 11.85
CA ILE A 187 17.49 -12.38 12.85
C ILE A 187 16.32 -12.39 13.83
N GLY A 188 16.63 -12.28 15.11
CA GLY A 188 15.62 -12.18 16.17
C GLY A 188 15.00 -13.52 16.57
N THR A 189 14.95 -13.76 17.86
CA THR A 189 14.34 -14.95 18.49
C THR A 189 13.13 -14.55 19.33
N GLU A 190 12.44 -15.52 19.93
CA GLU A 190 11.35 -15.24 20.88
C GLU A 190 11.84 -14.40 22.07
N GLU A 191 13.04 -14.68 22.58
CA GLU A 191 13.66 -13.98 23.72
C GLU A 191 14.24 -12.62 23.33
N ARG A 192 14.72 -12.50 22.09
CA ARG A 192 15.36 -11.28 21.57
C ARG A 192 14.85 -10.98 20.17
N PRO A 193 13.59 -10.51 20.03
CA PRO A 193 12.98 -10.25 18.74
C PRO A 193 13.56 -8.99 18.10
N PHE A 194 13.39 -8.85 16.78
CA PHE A 194 13.65 -7.59 16.08
C PHE A 194 12.56 -6.57 16.38
N LYS A 195 12.95 -5.39 16.90
CA LYS A 195 12.03 -4.28 17.23
C LYS A 195 12.36 -2.99 16.47
N GLY A 196 13.39 -3.05 15.64
CA GLY A 196 13.93 -1.94 14.89
C GLY A 196 13.15 -1.66 13.61
N ARG A 197 13.78 -0.87 12.73
CA ARG A 197 13.29 -0.63 11.37
C ARG A 197 14.30 -1.13 10.35
N LEU A 198 13.86 -1.91 9.37
CA LEU A 198 14.63 -2.22 8.16
C LEU A 198 13.93 -1.58 6.95
N LEU A 199 14.58 -0.58 6.36
CA LEU A 199 14.16 0.03 5.10
C LEU A 199 14.96 -0.61 3.95
N GLY A 200 14.28 -1.33 3.07
CA GLY A 200 14.89 -2.03 1.96
C GLY A 200 15.28 -1.12 0.79
N ASN A 201 14.68 0.06 0.63
CA ASN A 201 14.93 0.97 -0.51
C ASN A 201 14.80 0.31 -1.89
N GLY A 202 13.98 -0.73 -2.01
CA GLY A 202 13.85 -1.54 -3.23
C GLY A 202 15.00 -2.50 -3.51
N HIS A 203 15.95 -2.64 -2.58
CA HIS A 203 17.01 -3.62 -2.70
C HIS A 203 16.52 -5.04 -2.42
N THR A 204 17.27 -5.99 -2.96
CA THR A 204 17.00 -7.42 -2.82
C THR A 204 17.86 -8.04 -1.73
N ILE A 205 17.25 -8.86 -0.87
CA ILE A 205 17.97 -9.84 -0.04
C ILE A 205 17.66 -11.24 -0.57
N LYS A 206 18.71 -12.00 -0.86
CA LYS A 206 18.62 -13.41 -1.25
C LYS A 206 19.15 -14.31 -0.14
N PHE A 207 18.44 -15.39 0.18
CA PHE A 207 18.89 -16.35 1.18
C PHE A 207 18.29 -17.75 1.00
N ARG A 208 18.87 -18.74 1.67
CA ARG A 208 18.34 -20.09 1.79
C ARG A 208 18.29 -20.51 3.25
N ILE A 209 17.24 -21.24 3.65
CA ILE A 209 17.18 -21.93 4.94
C ILE A 209 16.90 -23.40 4.66
N ASN A 210 17.83 -24.28 5.05
CA ASN A 210 17.59 -25.72 5.11
C ASN A 210 17.79 -26.17 6.55
N LYS A 211 16.70 -26.50 7.24
CA LYS A 211 16.71 -26.77 8.68
C LYS A 211 15.90 -28.00 9.02
N ASN A 212 16.52 -28.92 9.74
CA ASN A 212 15.84 -30.05 10.39
C ASN A 212 16.12 -29.97 11.89
N THR A 213 15.07 -29.86 12.72
CA THR A 213 15.22 -29.63 14.16
C THR A 213 14.11 -30.30 14.98
N SER A 214 14.40 -30.58 16.24
CA SER A 214 13.43 -31.10 17.21
C SER A 214 12.81 -30.05 18.11
N ASP A 215 13.12 -28.78 17.87
CA ASP A 215 12.60 -27.63 18.61
C ASP A 215 11.76 -26.74 17.69
N SER A 216 10.85 -25.94 18.27
CA SER A 216 10.08 -24.96 17.49
C SER A 216 11.02 -24.00 16.78
N TYR A 217 10.68 -23.66 15.53
CA TYR A 217 11.54 -22.84 14.70
C TYR A 217 10.73 -21.84 13.88
N ASN A 218 11.24 -20.61 13.84
CA ASN A 218 10.66 -19.50 13.10
C ASN A 218 11.65 -19.11 11.99
N ALA A 219 11.38 -19.53 10.75
CA ALA A 219 12.21 -19.28 9.59
C ALA A 219 11.75 -18.06 8.79
N GLY A 220 12.72 -17.34 8.26
CA GLY A 220 12.59 -16.19 7.38
C GLY A 220 13.85 -15.33 7.41
N LEU A 221 13.81 -14.13 6.83
CA LEU A 221 14.89 -13.16 7.08
C LEU A 221 15.01 -12.89 8.59
N PHE A 222 13.85 -12.77 9.25
CA PHE A 222 13.70 -12.67 10.69
C PHE A 222 13.01 -13.91 11.27
N GLY A 223 13.40 -14.32 12.47
CA GLY A 223 12.65 -15.34 13.21
C GLY A 223 11.40 -14.71 13.82
N VAL A 224 11.60 -13.71 14.67
CA VAL A 224 10.53 -12.96 15.32
C VAL A 224 10.73 -11.46 15.17
N ILE A 225 9.69 -10.77 14.69
CA ILE A 225 9.56 -9.32 14.74
C ILE A 225 8.53 -8.98 15.82
N ASN A 226 8.89 -8.11 16.77
CA ASN A 226 7.98 -7.64 17.82
C ASN A 226 8.07 -6.11 17.98
N GLY A 227 7.08 -5.37 17.48
CA GLY A 227 7.14 -3.90 17.47
C GLY A 227 8.00 -3.30 16.35
N GLY A 228 8.61 -4.14 15.51
CA GLY A 228 9.50 -3.71 14.42
C GLY A 228 8.78 -3.45 13.10
N THR A 229 9.48 -2.76 12.20
CA THR A 229 8.98 -2.41 10.85
C THR A 229 9.95 -2.90 9.77
N VAL A 230 9.42 -3.56 8.74
CA VAL A 230 10.16 -3.90 7.51
C VAL A 230 9.41 -3.29 6.33
N SER A 231 10.10 -2.47 5.54
CA SER A 231 9.48 -1.84 4.38
C SER A 231 10.36 -1.86 3.14
N ASP A 232 9.75 -1.74 1.96
CA ASP A 232 10.42 -1.48 0.68
C ASP A 232 11.49 -2.53 0.34
N LEU A 233 11.21 -3.81 0.61
CA LEU A 233 12.19 -4.90 0.50
C LEU A 233 11.76 -5.95 -0.52
N ILE A 234 12.73 -6.44 -1.29
CA ILE A 234 12.55 -7.61 -2.17
C ILE A 234 13.27 -8.80 -1.55
N ILE A 235 12.59 -9.93 -1.40
CA ILE A 235 13.16 -11.20 -0.94
C ILE A 235 13.16 -12.21 -2.08
N TYR A 236 14.28 -12.90 -2.24
CA TYR A 236 14.37 -14.15 -2.98
C TYR A 236 14.81 -15.26 -2.03
N THR A 237 13.95 -16.26 -1.81
CA THR A 237 14.23 -17.29 -0.80
C THR A 237 13.94 -18.71 -1.26
N ASP A 238 14.67 -19.66 -0.68
CA ASP A 238 14.41 -21.09 -0.75
C ASP A 238 14.44 -21.62 0.69
N ILE A 239 13.26 -21.90 1.26
CA ILE A 239 13.13 -22.40 2.63
C ILE A 239 12.64 -23.84 2.59
N ASP A 240 13.41 -24.74 3.18
CA ASP A 240 13.05 -26.11 3.48
C ASP A 240 13.19 -26.33 5.00
N LEU A 241 12.07 -26.20 5.71
CA LEU A 241 12.00 -26.33 7.17
C LEU A 241 11.29 -27.62 7.57
N GLN A 242 11.98 -28.47 8.31
CA GLN A 242 11.41 -29.63 9.00
C GLN A 242 11.54 -29.47 10.52
N VAL A 243 10.41 -29.51 11.23
CA VAL A 243 10.38 -29.56 12.70
C VAL A 243 9.69 -30.84 13.16
N GLY A 244 10.31 -31.57 14.09
CA GLY A 244 9.70 -32.78 14.65
C GLY A 244 10.26 -33.22 15.98
N GLY A 245 9.37 -33.51 16.92
CA GLY A 245 9.73 -33.92 18.27
C GLY A 245 8.53 -34.46 19.04
N ASN A 246 8.75 -34.75 20.32
CA ASN A 246 7.73 -35.34 21.19
C ASN A 246 6.81 -34.28 21.83
N ASP A 247 7.25 -33.03 21.91
CA ASP A 247 6.47 -31.92 22.46
C ASP A 247 5.57 -31.28 21.40
N THR A 248 4.64 -30.42 21.82
CA THR A 248 3.87 -29.60 20.90
C THR A 248 4.74 -28.48 20.34
N LEU A 249 5.07 -28.54 19.05
CA LEU A 249 6.05 -27.65 18.40
C LEU A 249 5.42 -26.81 17.28
N MET A 250 6.11 -25.73 16.91
CA MET A 250 5.74 -24.86 15.80
C MET A 250 6.82 -24.86 14.72
N ALA A 251 6.46 -25.33 13.52
CA ALA A 251 7.22 -25.09 12.31
C ALA A 251 6.61 -23.87 11.61
N ASN A 252 7.27 -22.72 11.70
CA ASN A 252 6.81 -21.47 11.08
C ASN A 252 7.83 -21.06 10.03
N SER A 253 7.44 -20.93 8.77
CA SER A 253 8.32 -20.34 7.75
C SER A 253 7.62 -19.33 6.85
N ALA A 254 8.34 -18.26 6.56
CA ALA A 254 7.94 -17.28 5.56
C ALA A 254 9.13 -16.47 5.03
N GLY A 255 8.95 -15.73 3.94
CA GLY A 255 10.03 -14.94 3.34
C GLY A 255 10.55 -13.82 4.24
N ILE A 256 9.66 -13.07 4.92
CA ILE A 256 10.07 -11.96 5.79
C ILE A 256 10.30 -12.45 7.22
N CYS A 257 9.29 -13.05 7.87
CA CYS A 257 9.47 -13.52 9.24
C CYS A 257 8.59 -14.71 9.65
N GLY A 258 9.10 -15.58 10.51
CA GLY A 258 8.30 -16.68 11.06
C GLY A 258 7.15 -16.18 11.93
N LYS A 259 7.38 -15.16 12.77
CA LYS A 259 6.33 -14.50 13.55
C LYS A 259 6.43 -12.98 13.52
N LEU A 260 5.28 -12.33 13.36
CA LEU A 260 5.07 -10.90 13.42
C LEU A 260 4.12 -10.57 14.59
N LEU A 261 4.63 -9.83 15.58
CA LEU A 261 3.89 -9.43 16.78
C LEU A 261 3.90 -7.91 16.88
N ASN A 262 2.73 -7.25 16.94
CA ASN A 262 2.67 -5.78 17.03
C ASN A 262 3.59 -5.07 16.01
N GLY A 263 3.76 -5.67 14.83
CA GLY A 263 4.75 -5.24 13.84
C GLY A 263 4.11 -4.75 12.55
N THR A 264 4.93 -4.16 11.68
CA THR A 264 4.48 -3.68 10.37
C THR A 264 5.38 -4.21 9.27
N ILE A 265 4.78 -4.84 8.26
CA ILE A 265 5.47 -5.21 7.02
C ILE A 265 4.74 -4.53 5.87
N GLU A 266 5.43 -3.65 5.13
CA GLU A 266 4.80 -2.94 4.03
C GLU A 266 5.65 -2.87 2.77
N LYS A 267 5.01 -2.85 1.59
CA LYS A 267 5.73 -2.66 0.32
C LYS A 267 6.84 -3.70 0.10
N CYS A 268 6.58 -4.95 0.46
CA CYS A 268 7.53 -6.04 0.31
C CYS A 268 7.12 -7.01 -0.81
N LEU A 269 8.10 -7.54 -1.53
CA LEU A 269 7.92 -8.57 -2.55
C LEU A 269 8.69 -9.82 -2.14
N VAL A 270 8.02 -10.98 -2.07
CA VAL A 270 8.66 -12.27 -1.79
C VAL A 270 8.55 -13.19 -2.99
N LYS A 271 9.69 -13.76 -3.41
CA LYS A 271 9.80 -14.74 -4.50
C LYS A 271 10.54 -15.99 -4.03
N GLY A 272 10.31 -17.11 -4.73
CA GLY A 272 11.03 -18.38 -4.54
C GLY A 272 10.12 -19.50 -4.03
N GLU A 273 10.63 -20.35 -3.14
CA GLU A 273 9.90 -21.51 -2.62
C GLU A 273 9.99 -21.57 -1.09
N ILE A 274 8.87 -21.84 -0.43
CA ILE A 274 8.76 -21.93 1.03
C ILE A 274 8.03 -23.22 1.37
N LEU A 275 8.79 -24.21 1.85
CA LEU A 275 8.31 -25.50 2.29
C LEU A 275 8.43 -25.62 3.82
N THR A 276 7.31 -25.97 4.46
CA THR A 276 7.23 -26.22 5.90
C THR A 276 6.70 -27.63 6.14
N LEU A 277 7.46 -28.44 6.87
CA LEU A 277 7.10 -29.79 7.26
C LEU A 277 7.09 -29.93 8.78
N GLY A 278 5.92 -30.20 9.33
CA GLY A 278 5.76 -30.69 10.70
C GLY A 278 5.81 -32.22 10.71
N THR A 279 6.54 -32.80 11.65
CA THR A 279 6.50 -34.25 11.91
C THR A 279 6.24 -34.51 13.38
N GLY A 280 5.56 -35.62 13.70
CA GLY A 280 5.07 -35.86 15.06
C GLY A 280 4.14 -34.74 15.53
N ASN A 281 4.39 -34.22 16.74
CA ASN A 281 3.51 -33.25 17.40
C ASN A 281 3.71 -31.78 16.97
N ALA A 282 4.16 -31.55 15.73
CA ALA A 282 4.48 -30.22 15.21
C ALA A 282 3.40 -29.67 14.28
N TYR A 283 2.94 -28.44 14.55
CA TYR A 283 2.16 -27.66 13.60
C TYR A 283 3.06 -27.21 12.44
N ALA A 284 2.49 -27.15 11.23
CA ALA A 284 3.17 -26.59 10.06
C ALA A 284 2.43 -25.34 9.58
N ARG A 285 3.11 -24.19 9.60
CA ARG A 285 2.60 -22.90 9.12
C ARG A 285 3.54 -22.33 8.07
N SER A 286 3.05 -22.22 6.83
CA SER A 286 3.78 -21.64 5.72
C SER A 286 3.07 -20.39 5.20
N GLY A 287 3.79 -19.26 5.19
CA GLY A 287 3.30 -17.98 4.68
C GLY A 287 4.26 -17.36 3.69
N GLY A 288 3.79 -16.57 2.73
CA GLY A 288 4.70 -15.81 1.86
C GLY A 288 5.40 -14.66 2.60
N ILE A 289 4.63 -13.90 3.40
CA ILE A 289 5.17 -12.75 4.16
C ILE A 289 5.54 -13.15 5.59
N THR A 290 4.56 -13.69 6.34
CA THR A 290 4.81 -14.22 7.69
C THR A 290 4.04 -15.50 7.93
N ALA A 291 4.52 -16.39 8.81
CA ALA A 291 3.76 -17.59 9.18
C ALA A 291 2.75 -17.35 10.33
N SER A 292 2.92 -16.28 11.10
CA SER A 292 1.98 -15.89 12.16
C SER A 292 1.98 -14.38 12.35
N ALA A 293 0.84 -13.73 12.13
CA ALA A 293 0.63 -12.32 12.43
C ALA A 293 -0.32 -12.18 13.62
N GLU A 294 0.14 -11.53 14.68
CA GLU A 294 -0.59 -11.42 15.95
C GLU A 294 -0.44 -10.03 16.57
N ASN A 295 -1.29 -9.72 17.56
CA ASN A 295 -1.21 -8.51 18.39
C ASN A 295 -1.23 -7.21 17.58
N GLU A 296 -2.28 -6.95 16.81
CA GLU A 296 -2.45 -5.70 16.04
C GLU A 296 -1.38 -5.48 14.95
N SER A 297 -0.69 -6.55 14.53
CA SER A 297 0.22 -6.49 13.38
C SER A 297 -0.48 -6.09 12.09
N VAL A 298 0.24 -5.37 11.23
CA VAL A 298 -0.24 -4.85 9.94
C VAL A 298 0.68 -5.32 8.82
N ILE A 299 0.08 -5.90 7.78
CA ILE A 299 0.77 -6.27 6.54
C ILE A 299 0.06 -5.55 5.39
N SER A 300 0.76 -4.68 4.66
CA SER A 300 0.09 -3.89 3.62
C SER A 300 0.93 -3.64 2.39
N ASN A 301 0.27 -3.54 1.24
CA ASN A 301 0.95 -3.29 -0.02
C ASN A 301 2.05 -4.33 -0.35
N CYS A 302 1.83 -5.62 -0.06
CA CYS A 302 2.83 -6.66 -0.29
C CYS A 302 2.47 -7.54 -1.48
N VAL A 303 3.48 -8.15 -2.11
CA VAL A 303 3.32 -9.09 -3.22
C VAL A 303 4.03 -10.39 -2.89
N VAL A 304 3.36 -11.52 -3.15
CA VAL A 304 3.94 -12.86 -3.01
C VAL A 304 3.87 -13.59 -4.35
N GLU A 305 5.04 -13.82 -4.92
CA GLU A 305 5.27 -14.65 -6.11
C GLU A 305 5.97 -15.97 -5.75
N ALA A 306 6.15 -16.24 -4.45
CA ALA A 306 6.73 -17.49 -3.97
C ALA A 306 5.67 -18.60 -3.89
N ASP A 307 6.10 -19.83 -4.15
CA ASP A 307 5.30 -21.02 -3.89
C ASP A 307 5.34 -21.32 -2.39
N VAL A 308 4.16 -21.46 -1.79
CA VAL A 308 3.97 -21.63 -0.34
C VAL A 308 3.36 -22.99 -0.06
N LYS A 309 4.10 -23.86 0.63
CA LYS A 309 3.72 -25.25 0.87
C LYS A 309 3.86 -25.60 2.34
N ALA A 310 2.82 -26.18 2.93
CA ALA A 310 2.85 -26.69 4.29
C ALA A 310 2.36 -28.14 4.34
N SER A 311 3.00 -28.99 5.15
CA SER A 311 2.51 -30.33 5.43
C SER A 311 2.80 -30.75 6.87
N SER A 312 1.92 -31.53 7.46
CA SER A 312 2.17 -32.25 8.71
C SER A 312 1.39 -33.57 8.73
N ASN A 313 1.76 -34.49 9.60
CA ASN A 313 1.09 -35.80 9.70
C ASN A 313 -0.01 -35.77 10.77
N ASP A 314 0.34 -35.35 11.99
CA ASP A 314 -0.51 -35.55 13.16
C ASP A 314 -1.20 -34.25 13.64
N TYR A 315 -0.58 -33.09 13.42
CA TYR A 315 -1.03 -31.79 13.92
C TYR A 315 -1.41 -30.84 12.79
N ASN A 316 -2.21 -29.82 13.10
CA ASN A 316 -2.79 -28.96 12.06
C ASN A 316 -1.75 -28.32 11.15
N THR A 317 -2.10 -28.27 9.87
CA THR A 317 -1.32 -27.63 8.79
C THR A 317 -2.03 -26.40 8.30
N MET A 318 -1.29 -25.32 8.07
CA MET A 318 -1.82 -24.04 7.63
C MET A 318 -0.92 -23.46 6.53
N ALA A 319 -1.47 -23.20 5.35
CA ALA A 319 -0.75 -22.59 4.23
C ALA A 319 -1.53 -21.38 3.71
N ALA A 320 -0.86 -20.24 3.55
CA ALA A 320 -1.46 -19.10 2.88
C ALA A 320 -0.46 -18.17 2.20
N GLY A 321 -0.89 -17.48 1.16
CA GLY A 321 -0.01 -16.59 0.40
C GLY A 321 0.59 -15.48 1.25
N ILE A 322 -0.12 -14.91 2.24
CA ILE A 322 0.41 -13.82 3.08
C ILE A 322 0.70 -14.28 4.50
N SER A 323 -0.33 -14.70 5.25
CA SER A 323 -0.19 -15.17 6.63
C SER A 323 -1.17 -16.28 6.97
N PRO A 324 -0.74 -17.53 7.18
CA PRO A 324 -1.64 -18.64 7.44
C PRO A 324 -2.32 -18.52 8.81
N TRP A 325 -1.67 -17.94 9.82
CA TRP A 325 -2.29 -17.58 11.09
C TRP A 325 -2.42 -16.05 11.20
N LEU A 326 -3.65 -15.54 11.34
CA LEU A 326 -3.95 -14.11 11.43
C LEU A 326 -4.83 -13.82 12.65
N ASP A 327 -4.21 -13.45 13.77
CA ASP A 327 -4.90 -13.14 15.02
C ASP A 327 -4.88 -11.64 15.33
N SER A 328 -6.06 -11.04 15.40
CA SER A 328 -6.25 -9.64 15.79
C SER A 328 -5.36 -8.68 15.00
N SER A 329 -5.12 -9.01 13.72
CA SER A 329 -4.19 -8.37 12.79
C SER A 329 -4.84 -8.12 11.44
N ALA A 330 -4.21 -7.26 10.62
CA ALA A 330 -4.77 -6.81 9.34
C ALA A 330 -3.83 -7.06 8.17
N ILE A 331 -4.41 -7.54 7.06
CA ILE A 331 -3.79 -7.62 5.74
C ILE A 331 -4.56 -6.70 4.80
N ASP A 332 -3.87 -5.83 4.08
CA ASP A 332 -4.52 -4.80 3.26
C ASP A 332 -3.77 -4.53 1.95
N ARG A 333 -4.47 -4.58 0.83
CA ARG A 333 -3.91 -4.36 -0.53
C ARG A 333 -2.70 -5.24 -0.82
N CYS A 334 -2.79 -6.54 -0.56
CA CYS A 334 -1.73 -7.49 -0.93
C CYS A 334 -2.09 -8.27 -2.20
N ILE A 335 -1.09 -8.73 -2.96
CA ILE A 335 -1.25 -9.62 -4.13
C ILE A 335 -0.57 -10.96 -3.86
N VAL A 336 -1.24 -12.05 -4.19
CA VAL A 336 -0.65 -13.40 -4.21
C VAL A 336 -0.74 -14.00 -5.61
N ARG A 337 0.40 -14.46 -6.13
CA ARG A 337 0.59 -15.04 -7.48
C ARG A 337 1.18 -16.45 -7.45
N GLY A 338 1.95 -16.79 -6.42
CA GLY A 338 2.56 -18.12 -6.28
C GLY A 338 1.56 -19.21 -5.92
N GLN A 339 1.96 -20.47 -6.08
CA GLN A 339 1.16 -21.62 -5.68
C GLN A 339 0.97 -21.66 -4.16
N ILE A 340 -0.18 -22.16 -3.71
CA ILE A 340 -0.46 -22.41 -2.29
C ILE A 340 -0.94 -23.84 -2.12
N TYR A 341 -0.24 -24.61 -1.28
CA TYR A 341 -0.57 -26.00 -1.02
C TYR A 341 -0.47 -26.33 0.48
N GLY A 342 -1.48 -27.02 1.00
CA GLY A 342 -1.48 -27.56 2.36
C GLY A 342 -1.86 -29.03 2.40
N SER A 343 -1.17 -29.86 3.16
CA SER A 343 -1.57 -31.26 3.35
C SER A 343 -1.50 -31.75 4.79
N ASN A 344 -2.47 -32.57 5.18
CA ASN A 344 -2.46 -33.25 6.45
C ASN A 344 -3.13 -34.63 6.41
N ASP A 345 -2.53 -35.61 7.08
CA ASP A 345 -3.09 -36.96 7.13
C ASP A 345 -4.16 -37.11 8.22
N ILE A 346 -3.96 -36.54 9.41
CA ILE A 346 -4.79 -36.77 10.59
C ILE A 346 -5.50 -35.50 11.07
N GLY A 347 -4.73 -34.44 11.30
CA GLY A 347 -5.20 -33.14 11.76
C GLY A 347 -5.95 -32.34 10.69
N TYR A 348 -6.23 -31.08 11.02
CA TYR A 348 -6.89 -30.17 10.10
C TYR A 348 -5.91 -29.57 9.10
N THR A 349 -6.35 -29.43 7.86
CA THR A 349 -5.65 -28.70 6.81
C THR A 349 -6.38 -27.39 6.55
N TYR A 350 -5.74 -26.26 6.82
CA TYR A 350 -6.25 -24.94 6.53
C TYR A 350 -5.47 -24.34 5.35
N VAL A 351 -6.17 -23.99 4.28
CA VAL A 351 -5.58 -23.35 3.10
C VAL A 351 -6.34 -22.08 2.77
N GLY A 352 -5.62 -20.99 2.59
CA GLY A 352 -6.20 -19.69 2.25
C GLY A 352 -5.36 -18.96 1.21
N GLY A 353 -5.99 -18.32 0.23
CA GLY A 353 -5.25 -17.50 -0.73
C GLY A 353 -4.44 -16.38 -0.06
N ILE A 354 -5.02 -15.71 0.94
CA ILE A 354 -4.36 -14.64 1.71
C ILE A 354 -4.06 -15.08 3.15
N ALA A 355 -5.06 -15.63 3.84
CA ALA A 355 -4.93 -16.12 5.23
C ALA A 355 -5.76 -17.39 5.46
N ALA A 356 -5.24 -18.35 6.22
CA ALA A 356 -5.85 -19.67 6.35
C ALA A 356 -6.72 -19.84 7.60
N SER A 357 -6.24 -19.36 8.75
CA SER A 357 -6.83 -19.52 10.09
C SER A 357 -6.49 -18.31 10.97
N GLY A 358 -7.09 -18.23 12.15
CA GLY A 358 -6.80 -17.22 13.16
C GLY A 358 -8.08 -16.69 13.82
N ASP A 359 -7.92 -15.70 14.68
CA ASP A 359 -9.01 -15.12 15.48
C ASP A 359 -9.11 -13.61 15.23
N ASN A 360 -10.30 -13.09 14.88
CA ASN A 360 -10.52 -11.65 14.67
C ASN A 360 -9.60 -10.96 13.63
N GLY A 361 -8.94 -11.73 12.75
CA GLY A 361 -8.13 -11.20 11.66
C GLY A 361 -8.96 -10.47 10.60
N LYS A 362 -8.34 -9.54 9.87
CA LYS A 362 -8.98 -8.76 8.79
C LYS A 362 -8.18 -8.86 7.50
N VAL A 363 -8.86 -9.08 6.39
CA VAL A 363 -8.27 -9.06 5.05
C VAL A 363 -9.08 -8.12 4.18
N ASP A 364 -8.49 -7.00 3.79
CA ASP A 364 -9.17 -5.97 3.02
C ASP A 364 -8.45 -5.68 1.69
N SER A 365 -9.25 -5.34 0.68
CA SER A 365 -8.79 -4.83 -0.62
C SER A 365 -7.64 -5.62 -1.28
N SER A 366 -7.54 -6.91 -1.01
CA SER A 366 -6.43 -7.79 -1.42
C SER A 366 -6.84 -8.70 -2.57
N ILE A 367 -5.84 -9.21 -3.30
CA ILE A 367 -6.01 -9.86 -4.59
C ILE A 367 -5.29 -11.20 -4.59
N VAL A 368 -6.02 -12.23 -5.03
CA VAL A 368 -5.42 -13.55 -5.31
C VAL A 368 -5.44 -13.77 -6.82
N GLU A 369 -4.26 -13.55 -7.40
CA GLU A 369 -3.94 -13.62 -8.83
C GLU A 369 -3.32 -14.99 -9.19
N THR A 370 -3.84 -16.04 -8.56
CA THR A 370 -3.54 -17.43 -8.91
C THR A 370 -4.81 -18.27 -8.84
N THR A 371 -4.78 -19.41 -9.52
CA THR A 371 -5.81 -20.46 -9.40
C THR A 371 -5.25 -21.73 -8.80
N ASP A 372 -3.95 -21.75 -8.48
CA ASP A 372 -3.22 -22.90 -7.93
C ASP A 372 -3.24 -22.83 -6.39
N ILE A 373 -4.43 -23.05 -5.84
CA ILE A 373 -4.70 -23.11 -4.40
C ILE A 373 -5.33 -24.46 -4.14
N ASP A 374 -4.57 -25.35 -3.51
CA ASP A 374 -5.01 -26.72 -3.29
C ASP A 374 -4.71 -27.17 -1.86
N GLY A 375 -5.43 -28.19 -1.42
CA GLY A 375 -5.21 -28.80 -0.13
C GLY A 375 -5.67 -30.24 -0.06
N TYR A 376 -5.00 -31.01 0.78
CA TYR A 376 -5.29 -32.42 1.00
C TYR A 376 -5.46 -32.73 2.48
N GLY A 377 -6.40 -33.61 2.80
CA GLY A 377 -6.56 -34.16 4.13
C GLY A 377 -8.00 -34.49 4.50
N ASN A 378 -8.17 -35.25 5.57
CA ASN A 378 -9.48 -35.70 6.03
C ASN A 378 -10.37 -34.54 6.52
N SER A 379 -9.77 -33.46 7.02
CA SER A 379 -10.46 -32.27 7.54
C SER A 379 -9.92 -31.00 6.86
N LEU A 380 -10.23 -30.84 5.57
CA LEU A 380 -9.79 -29.70 4.76
C LEU A 380 -10.74 -28.49 4.88
N LEU A 381 -10.15 -27.32 5.14
CA LEU A 381 -10.79 -26.01 5.13
C LEU A 381 -10.02 -25.11 4.15
N LEU A 382 -10.54 -25.00 2.92
CA LEU A 382 -9.93 -24.24 1.83
C LEU A 382 -10.80 -23.05 1.44
N ASP A 383 -10.20 -21.88 1.27
CA ASP A 383 -10.88 -20.69 0.70
C ASP A 383 -9.90 -19.85 -0.14
N THR A 384 -10.42 -19.12 -1.12
CA THR A 384 -9.59 -18.30 -2.02
C THR A 384 -9.07 -17.02 -1.36
N ILE A 385 -9.66 -16.56 -0.26
CA ILE A 385 -9.14 -15.42 0.52
C ILE A 385 -8.84 -15.86 1.95
N SER A 386 -9.89 -16.21 2.71
CA SER A 386 -9.77 -16.65 4.09
C SER A 386 -11.08 -17.20 4.68
N ASN A 387 -10.98 -18.35 5.34
CA ASN A 387 -12.09 -18.94 6.09
C ASN A 387 -12.40 -18.20 7.41
N PHE A 388 -11.40 -17.63 8.07
CA PHE A 388 -11.53 -17.16 9.46
C PHE A 388 -11.45 -15.64 9.62
N ALA A 389 -10.88 -14.93 8.65
CA ALA A 389 -10.82 -13.47 8.70
C ALA A 389 -12.16 -12.81 8.33
N MET A 390 -12.36 -11.59 8.86
CA MET A 390 -13.30 -10.62 8.33
C MET A 390 -12.75 -10.10 7.00
N CYS A 391 -13.55 -10.19 5.94
CA CYS A 391 -13.08 -9.89 4.58
C CYS A 391 -13.91 -8.77 3.95
N LYS A 392 -13.25 -7.76 3.36
CA LYS A 392 -13.93 -6.69 2.64
C LYS A 392 -13.18 -6.26 1.37
N GLY A 393 -13.89 -6.20 0.24
CA GLY A 393 -13.34 -5.63 -0.99
C GLY A 393 -12.24 -6.45 -1.64
N ASN A 394 -12.07 -7.73 -1.26
CA ASN A 394 -11.09 -8.63 -1.87
C ASN A 394 -11.61 -9.21 -3.17
N ILE A 395 -10.71 -9.49 -4.11
CA ILE A 395 -11.03 -10.13 -5.39
C ILE A 395 -10.08 -11.29 -5.69
N ALA A 396 -10.52 -12.30 -6.44
CA ALA A 396 -9.66 -13.40 -6.87
C ALA A 396 -10.07 -13.98 -8.23
N LEU A 397 -9.10 -14.60 -8.90
CA LEU A 397 -9.31 -15.32 -10.17
C LEU A 397 -10.13 -16.60 -10.03
N GLN A 398 -10.37 -17.06 -8.81
CA GLN A 398 -11.21 -18.19 -8.48
C GLN A 398 -12.34 -17.74 -7.56
N GLN A 399 -13.52 -18.33 -7.73
CA GLN A 399 -14.65 -18.07 -6.84
C GLN A 399 -14.39 -18.73 -5.47
N GLY A 400 -14.55 -17.97 -4.40
CA GLY A 400 -14.54 -18.44 -3.01
C GLY A 400 -15.71 -17.85 -2.23
N THR A 401 -15.67 -18.00 -0.90
CA THR A 401 -16.80 -17.65 -0.04
C THR A 401 -16.85 -16.18 0.35
N LYS A 402 -15.72 -15.46 0.25
CA LYS A 402 -15.56 -14.08 0.75
C LYS A 402 -14.82 -13.13 -0.21
N ASN A 403 -14.98 -13.35 -1.52
CA ASN A 403 -14.36 -12.51 -2.56
C ASN A 403 -15.32 -12.14 -3.69
N GLY A 404 -14.98 -11.05 -4.38
CA GLY A 404 -15.43 -10.83 -5.75
C GLY A 404 -14.64 -11.72 -6.70
N TYR A 405 -15.34 -12.40 -7.61
CA TYR A 405 -14.69 -13.05 -8.74
C TYR A 405 -14.27 -12.01 -9.77
N VAL A 406 -13.11 -12.20 -10.38
CA VAL A 406 -12.52 -11.28 -11.36
C VAL A 406 -11.77 -12.08 -12.44
N THR A 407 -11.72 -11.55 -13.66
CA THR A 407 -10.95 -12.10 -14.78
C THR A 407 -9.56 -11.46 -14.92
N TYR A 408 -8.64 -12.12 -15.63
CA TYR A 408 -7.34 -11.51 -15.96
C TYR A 408 -7.46 -10.17 -16.71
N ASN A 409 -8.48 -10.00 -17.56
CA ASN A 409 -8.69 -8.74 -18.28
C ASN A 409 -9.06 -7.60 -17.34
N GLU A 410 -9.83 -7.88 -16.30
CA GLU A 410 -10.18 -6.89 -15.28
C GLU A 410 -8.98 -6.58 -14.36
N LEU A 411 -8.13 -7.57 -14.04
CA LEU A 411 -6.87 -7.33 -13.33
C LEU A 411 -5.84 -6.54 -14.18
N ARG A 412 -5.98 -6.51 -15.50
CA ARG A 412 -5.19 -5.64 -16.38
C ARG A 412 -5.76 -4.22 -16.50
N ASN A 413 -6.80 -3.89 -15.74
CA ASN A 413 -7.41 -2.57 -15.72
C ASN A 413 -7.16 -1.88 -14.36
N MET A 414 -6.48 -0.74 -14.40
CA MET A 414 -6.15 0.06 -13.22
C MET A 414 -7.39 0.50 -12.41
N ASP A 415 -8.52 0.74 -13.08
CA ASP A 415 -9.78 1.12 -12.43
C ASP A 415 -10.27 0.07 -11.42
N THR A 416 -9.95 -1.21 -11.63
CA THR A 416 -10.28 -2.31 -10.72
C THR A 416 -9.67 -2.04 -9.33
N TYR A 417 -8.40 -1.64 -9.31
CA TYR A 417 -7.62 -1.40 -8.09
C TYR A 417 -7.98 -0.06 -7.44
N ILE A 418 -8.19 0.98 -8.25
CA ILE A 418 -8.58 2.31 -7.76
C ILE A 418 -9.91 2.25 -7.00
N LYS A 419 -10.90 1.49 -7.50
CA LYS A 419 -12.18 1.27 -6.81
C LYS A 419 -12.02 0.54 -5.47
N MET A 420 -10.94 -0.22 -5.30
CA MET A 420 -10.57 -0.89 -4.05
C MET A 420 -9.73 -0.01 -3.11
N GLY A 421 -9.42 1.24 -3.52
CA GLY A 421 -8.66 2.20 -2.72
C GLY A 421 -7.14 2.07 -2.85
N TRP A 422 -6.64 1.53 -3.96
CA TRP A 422 -5.20 1.41 -4.21
C TRP A 422 -4.58 2.75 -4.65
N ASP A 423 -3.38 3.04 -4.16
CA ASP A 423 -2.66 4.29 -4.41
C ASP A 423 -1.58 4.12 -5.49
N PHE A 424 -1.90 4.57 -6.69
CA PHE A 424 -0.98 4.57 -7.84
C PHE A 424 -0.08 5.81 -7.92
N ILE A 425 -0.24 6.76 -7.00
CA ILE A 425 0.64 7.92 -6.87
C ILE A 425 1.91 7.51 -6.13
N ASN A 426 1.76 6.71 -5.07
CA ASN A 426 2.84 6.44 -4.13
C ASN A 426 3.28 4.97 -4.06
N ASP A 427 2.37 4.01 -4.13
CA ASP A 427 2.67 2.63 -3.73
C ASP A 427 2.73 1.66 -4.92
N TRP A 428 1.88 1.89 -5.92
CA TRP A 428 1.68 0.97 -7.04
C TRP A 428 1.88 1.65 -8.39
N LYS A 429 2.27 0.85 -9.38
CA LYS A 429 2.24 1.25 -10.79
C LYS A 429 1.70 0.09 -11.63
N MET A 430 1.10 0.42 -12.76
CA MET A 430 0.82 -0.53 -13.81
C MET A 430 1.92 -0.41 -14.87
N ASP A 431 2.59 -1.51 -15.18
CA ASP A 431 3.66 -1.51 -16.19
C ASP A 431 3.13 -1.59 -17.63
N SER A 432 4.03 -1.63 -18.60
CA SER A 432 3.68 -1.71 -20.03
C SER A 432 2.99 -3.01 -20.43
N ASN A 433 3.06 -4.06 -19.60
CA ASN A 433 2.37 -5.33 -19.79
C ASN A 433 1.01 -5.37 -19.06
N SER A 434 0.60 -4.24 -18.48
CA SER A 434 -0.57 -4.11 -17.63
C SER A 434 -0.48 -4.92 -16.32
N GLU A 435 0.74 -5.21 -15.85
CA GLU A 435 0.96 -5.86 -14.57
C GLU A 435 1.12 -4.83 -13.45
N ILE A 436 0.49 -5.11 -12.31
CA ILE A 436 0.61 -4.29 -11.12
C ILE A 436 1.90 -4.64 -10.37
N THR A 437 2.72 -3.62 -10.13
CA THR A 437 4.01 -3.76 -9.43
C THR A 437 4.18 -2.66 -8.39
N LEU A 438 4.99 -2.96 -7.37
CA LEU A 438 5.34 -2.01 -6.33
C LEU A 438 6.26 -0.91 -6.86
N ILE A 439 6.08 0.27 -6.28
CA ILE A 439 7.01 1.38 -6.39
C ILE A 439 7.88 1.38 -5.14
N TYR A 440 9.20 1.31 -5.32
CA TYR A 440 10.18 1.43 -4.23
C TYR A 440 10.76 2.85 -4.15
#